data_AF-A0A8T2Q9N5-F1
#
_entry.id   AF-A0A8T2Q9N5-F1
#
_cell.length_a   1.000
_cell.length_b   1.000
_cell.length_c   1.000
_cell.angle_alpha   90.00
_cell.angle_beta   90.00
_cell.angle_gamma   90.00
#
_symmetry.space_group_name_H-M   'P 1'
#
loop_
_entity.id
_entity.type
_entity.pdbx_description
1 polymer ?
#
loop_
_entity_poly.entity_id
_entity_poly.type
_entity_poly.pdbx_seq_one_letter_code
_entity_poly.pdbx_strand_id
1 'polypeptide(L)'
;MISNVGLHWQHSIASSQLDRLTSRKPFSRRSRLCVSPLALHEDDNGALPEPSAQVFQSVSLLQQDDQLSNSMSDIPGNTNRAGLFRTPISGGVQNATLSHHLPDPAVAVRNLLEHARFAHLSTIMSRMHHRRRGYPYGSFVDFAPDAQGHPIFSLSPLAIHTRNILADPRCSLLVQNPGWTGLANARVTLFGDVHRLSDEQQEWAHHHFMAKHQQAASQQWRNFDYFRMEVISDIYFIGGFGTVAWIDVNSYEQAEPDVIAKHGSEKILKDLNNTFSEHLRKALSSKFPVDDASFISIDSKGADVRVRQGAQYNVRRLSFCKEESVENFEQAKAALNFLLKNDADIFGNF
;
A
#
# COMPACT_ATOMS: atom_id res chain seq x y z
N MET A 1 -30.85 60.47 28.17
CA MET A 1 -32.18 59.86 27.95
C MET A 1 -31.99 58.36 27.78
N ILE A 2 -32.84 57.54 28.40
CA ILE A 2 -33.47 56.29 27.91
C ILE A 2 -32.73 55.56 26.76
N SER A 3 -32.36 54.27 26.81
CA SER A 3 -32.70 53.16 27.72
C SER A 3 -31.68 52.02 27.60
N ASN A 4 -31.49 51.25 28.66
CA ASN A 4 -30.77 49.97 28.62
C ASN A 4 -31.68 48.91 29.26
N VAL A 5 -31.91 47.77 28.60
CA VAL A 5 -32.81 46.71 29.09
C VAL A 5 -32.01 45.44 29.32
N GLY A 6 -31.97 45.03 30.59
CA GLY A 6 -31.62 43.67 31.01
C GLY A 6 -32.56 43.25 32.14
N LEU A 7 -32.66 41.93 32.36
CA LEU A 7 -33.12 41.18 33.55
C LEU A 7 -33.43 39.75 33.06
N HIS A 8 -32.63 38.76 33.45
CA HIS A 8 -32.82 37.89 34.64
C HIS A 8 -33.85 36.78 34.46
N TRP A 9 -33.43 35.55 34.74
CA TRP A 9 -34.19 34.61 35.59
C TRP A 9 -33.21 33.71 36.35
N GLN A 10 -33.42 33.58 37.66
CA GLN A 10 -32.72 32.67 38.56
C GLN A 10 -33.66 31.54 39.04
N HIS A 11 -33.03 30.50 39.58
CA HIS A 11 -33.56 29.31 40.26
C HIS A 11 -34.93 29.38 40.97
N SER A 12 -35.61 28.23 40.97
CA SER A 12 -36.41 27.75 42.11
C SER A 12 -36.18 26.24 42.32
N ILE A 13 -36.61 25.70 43.46
CA ILE A 13 -36.00 24.55 44.15
C ILE A 13 -37.04 23.51 44.65
N ALA A 14 -36.59 22.25 44.77
CA ALA A 14 -37.09 21.16 45.64
C ALA A 14 -38.34 20.29 45.29
N SER A 15 -38.02 19.01 45.01
CA SER A 15 -38.39 17.82 45.81
C SER A 15 -39.84 17.34 45.95
N SER A 16 -40.09 16.11 45.47
CA SER A 16 -40.83 15.11 46.28
C SER A 16 -40.41 13.65 45.99
N GLN A 17 -40.06 12.96 47.09
CA GLN A 17 -40.14 11.50 47.39
C GLN A 17 -39.36 10.44 46.56
N LEU A 18 -38.31 9.91 47.21
CA LEU A 18 -38.00 8.47 47.22
C LEU A 18 -39.11 7.70 47.97
N ASP A 19 -39.45 6.49 47.51
CA ASP A 19 -39.22 5.22 48.25
C ASP A 19 -40.02 4.03 47.70
N ARG A 20 -39.32 3.02 47.14
CA ARG A 20 -39.55 1.62 47.55
C ARG A 20 -38.38 0.69 47.18
N LEU A 21 -37.89 -0.03 48.19
CA LEU A 21 -36.71 -0.90 48.14
C LEU A 21 -37.04 -2.35 47.74
N THR A 22 -36.11 -2.94 46.97
CA THR A 22 -35.60 -4.34 47.01
C THR A 22 -36.48 -5.52 47.42
N SER A 23 -36.44 -6.61 46.63
CA SER A 23 -36.18 -7.98 47.16
C SER A 23 -36.03 -9.07 46.06
N ARG A 24 -34.81 -9.66 45.96
CA ARG A 24 -34.48 -11.12 45.81
C ARG A 24 -35.09 -11.93 44.64
N LYS A 25 -34.44 -12.91 43.99
CA LYS A 25 -33.32 -13.85 44.35
C LYS A 25 -32.64 -14.41 43.05
N PRO A 26 -31.51 -15.15 43.13
CA PRO A 26 -30.66 -15.51 41.98
C PRO A 26 -30.89 -16.93 41.42
N PHE A 27 -30.33 -17.23 40.23
CA PHE A 27 -30.42 -18.57 39.62
C PHE A 27 -29.08 -19.34 39.55
N SER A 28 -29.07 -20.47 40.28
CA SER A 28 -28.32 -21.73 40.15
C SER A 28 -26.88 -21.83 39.60
N ARG A 29 -26.05 -22.58 40.35
CA ARG A 29 -24.76 -23.15 39.95
C ARG A 29 -24.92 -24.46 39.15
N ARG A 30 -24.00 -24.71 38.21
CA ARG A 30 -23.31 -25.99 37.87
C ARG A 30 -22.13 -25.63 36.94
N SER A 31 -20.94 -26.20 37.01
CA SER A 31 -20.34 -27.19 37.92
C SER A 31 -18.82 -26.97 37.96
N ARG A 32 -18.15 -27.28 39.08
CA ARG A 32 -16.68 -27.19 39.19
C ARG A 32 -16.03 -28.36 38.44
N LEU A 33 -14.96 -28.08 37.70
CA LEU A 33 -13.80 -28.97 37.64
C LEU A 33 -12.56 -28.12 37.95
N CYS A 34 -12.07 -28.26 39.18
CA CYS A 34 -10.76 -27.78 39.56
C CYS A 34 -9.75 -28.89 39.22
N VAL A 35 -8.71 -28.55 38.49
CA VAL A 35 -7.45 -29.31 38.51
C VAL A 35 -6.37 -28.32 38.93
N SER A 36 -5.83 -28.54 40.11
CA SER A 36 -4.75 -27.71 40.67
C SER A 36 -3.41 -28.02 39.98
N PRO A 37 -2.47 -27.08 39.94
CA PRO A 37 -1.17 -27.30 39.31
C PRO A 37 -0.28 -28.20 40.19
N LEU A 38 0.45 -29.13 39.56
CA LEU A 38 1.67 -29.67 40.14
C LEU A 38 2.85 -28.76 39.76
N ALA A 39 3.72 -28.49 40.73
CA ALA A 39 4.96 -27.77 40.54
C ALA A 39 6.13 -28.59 41.09
N LEU A 40 7.34 -28.26 40.63
CA LEU A 40 8.65 -28.71 41.10
C LEU A 40 9.03 -30.17 40.74
N HIS A 41 9.99 -30.29 39.81
CA HIS A 41 11.38 -30.48 40.26
C HIS A 41 12.37 -29.97 39.20
N GLU A 42 13.35 -29.18 39.65
CA GLU A 42 14.64 -29.04 38.99
C GLU A 42 15.49 -30.27 39.39
N ASP A 43 16.20 -30.90 38.45
CA ASP A 43 17.67 -30.81 38.37
C ASP A 43 18.33 -31.76 37.34
N ASP A 44 19.52 -31.30 36.90
CA ASP A 44 20.70 -32.04 36.42
C ASP A 44 20.87 -32.48 34.94
N ASN A 45 22.16 -32.62 34.61
CA ASN A 45 22.80 -32.61 33.30
C ASN A 45 22.73 -33.95 32.54
N GLY A 46 22.80 -33.88 31.20
CA GLY A 46 23.03 -35.04 30.34
C GLY A 46 23.24 -34.68 28.87
N ALA A 47 24.39 -35.06 28.29
CA ALA A 47 24.74 -34.78 26.90
C ALA A 47 24.12 -35.77 25.89
N LEU A 48 24.24 -35.41 24.60
CA LEU A 48 23.68 -36.08 23.40
C LEU A 48 24.04 -37.57 23.25
N PRO A 49 23.32 -38.28 22.36
CA PRO A 49 23.98 -38.65 21.11
C PRO A 49 23.16 -38.41 19.82
N GLU A 50 23.86 -38.26 18.69
CA GLU A 50 23.28 -38.21 17.34
C GLU A 50 22.86 -39.59 16.78
N PRO A 51 21.97 -39.61 15.77
CA PRO A 51 21.87 -40.72 14.81
C PRO A 51 22.48 -40.35 13.44
N SER A 52 23.36 -41.23 12.95
CA SER A 52 24.12 -41.11 11.70
C SER A 52 23.28 -41.22 10.40
N ALA A 53 23.78 -40.58 9.34
CA ALA A 53 23.21 -40.64 7.99
C ALA A 53 23.41 -42.00 7.29
N GLN A 54 22.43 -42.39 6.47
CA GLN A 54 22.62 -43.06 5.16
C GLN A 54 21.29 -43.21 4.41
N VAL A 55 21.25 -42.74 3.15
CA VAL A 55 20.52 -43.29 1.97
C VAL A 55 20.56 -42.25 0.83
N PHE A 56 21.46 -42.47 -0.14
CA PHE A 56 21.41 -42.11 -1.58
C PHE A 56 21.00 -40.66 -1.98
N GLN A 57 21.85 -39.77 -2.54
CA GLN A 57 22.73 -39.90 -3.74
C GLN A 57 22.03 -40.68 -4.87
N SER A 58 21.62 -40.15 -6.02
CA SER A 58 22.26 -39.17 -6.93
C SER A 58 21.25 -38.86 -8.07
N VAL A 59 21.47 -38.11 -9.16
CA VAL A 59 22.66 -37.57 -9.86
C VAL A 59 22.35 -36.14 -10.36
N SER A 60 23.35 -35.27 -10.47
CA SER A 60 23.31 -34.03 -11.27
C SER A 60 24.18 -34.18 -12.51
N LEU A 61 23.61 -34.10 -13.73
CA LEU A 61 24.27 -33.76 -15.01
C LEU A 61 23.27 -33.91 -16.17
N LEU A 62 23.07 -32.85 -16.95
CA LEU A 62 23.07 -32.81 -18.42
C LEU A 62 22.62 -31.42 -18.87
N GLN A 63 23.59 -30.56 -19.17
CA GLN A 63 23.41 -29.49 -20.15
C GLN A 63 23.62 -30.07 -21.55
N GLN A 64 23.00 -29.38 -22.52
CA GLN A 64 23.26 -29.37 -23.97
C GLN A 64 22.17 -29.99 -24.87
N ASP A 65 21.83 -29.14 -25.84
CA ASP A 65 21.35 -29.38 -27.19
C ASP A 65 20.05 -30.18 -27.38
N ASP A 66 19.01 -29.46 -27.80
CA ASP A 66 18.46 -29.76 -29.12
C ASP A 66 17.95 -28.48 -29.82
N GLN A 67 18.44 -28.23 -31.04
CA GLN A 67 17.85 -27.26 -31.97
C GLN A 67 17.12 -28.04 -33.06
N LEU A 68 15.79 -27.99 -33.07
CA LEU A 68 15.01 -28.37 -34.26
C LEU A 68 13.90 -27.35 -34.54
N SER A 69 13.72 -27.11 -35.83
CA SER A 69 12.91 -26.03 -36.39
C SER A 69 11.57 -26.50 -36.94
N ASN A 70 10.67 -25.53 -37.10
CA ASN A 70 9.56 -25.49 -38.06
C ASN A 70 8.28 -26.34 -37.86
N SER A 71 7.19 -25.58 -37.67
CA SER A 71 6.04 -25.47 -38.60
C SER A 71 4.68 -26.12 -38.25
N MET A 72 3.66 -25.26 -38.33
CA MET A 72 2.24 -25.47 -38.71
C MET A 72 1.35 -26.46 -37.95
N SER A 73 0.26 -25.92 -37.37
CA SER A 73 -1.07 -25.98 -38.01
C SER A 73 -2.13 -25.15 -37.27
N ASP A 74 -2.93 -24.35 -37.99
CA ASP A 74 -4.08 -23.61 -37.45
C ASP A 74 -5.26 -24.53 -37.07
N ILE A 75 -5.91 -24.26 -35.94
CA ILE A 75 -7.31 -24.65 -35.68
C ILE A 75 -8.02 -23.47 -34.96
N PRO A 76 -9.14 -22.93 -35.49
CA PRO A 76 -9.81 -21.77 -34.91
C PRO A 76 -10.71 -22.16 -33.72
N GLY A 77 -10.17 -22.06 -32.51
CA GLY A 77 -10.90 -22.23 -31.25
C GLY A 77 -11.41 -20.91 -30.68
N ASN A 78 -12.71 -20.62 -30.85
CA ASN A 78 -13.36 -19.46 -30.23
C ASN A 78 -13.32 -19.55 -28.69
N THR A 79 -12.50 -18.74 -28.04
CA THR A 79 -12.58 -18.49 -26.60
C THR A 79 -12.56 -16.99 -26.31
N ASN A 80 -13.65 -16.48 -25.73
CA ASN A 80 -13.68 -15.17 -25.07
C ASN A 80 -12.63 -15.14 -23.95
N ARG A 81 -11.43 -14.64 -24.27
CA ARG A 81 -10.39 -14.37 -23.29
C ARG A 81 -10.57 -12.95 -22.77
N ALA A 82 -11.03 -12.82 -21.52
CA ALA A 82 -10.90 -11.58 -20.78
C ALA A 82 -9.40 -11.19 -20.77
N GLY A 83 -9.09 -10.04 -21.36
CA GLY A 83 -7.75 -9.65 -21.83
C GLY A 83 -6.73 -9.28 -20.77
N LEU A 84 -6.63 -10.01 -19.66
CA LEU A 84 -5.45 -9.93 -18.80
C LEU A 84 -4.34 -10.78 -19.44
N PHE A 85 -3.59 -10.21 -20.38
CA PHE A 85 -2.38 -10.82 -20.93
C PHE A 85 -1.31 -10.94 -19.84
N ARG A 86 -1.41 -12.01 -19.03
CA ARG A 86 -0.32 -12.46 -18.18
C ARG A 86 0.77 -12.99 -19.10
N THR A 87 1.80 -12.18 -19.32
CA THR A 87 3.06 -12.65 -19.92
C THR A 87 3.57 -13.85 -19.11
N PRO A 88 4.09 -14.91 -19.77
CA PRO A 88 4.69 -16.02 -19.07
C PRO A 88 5.90 -15.53 -18.28
N ILE A 89 6.05 -16.03 -17.04
CA ILE A 89 7.08 -15.62 -16.06
C ILE A 89 8.51 -15.73 -16.64
N SER A 90 8.71 -16.58 -17.65
CA SER A 90 9.98 -16.78 -18.36
C SER A 90 10.50 -15.55 -19.14
N GLY A 91 9.71 -14.48 -19.28
CA GLY A 91 10.13 -13.24 -19.96
C GLY A 91 10.88 -12.23 -19.08
N GLY A 92 10.74 -12.30 -17.75
CA GLY A 92 11.35 -11.34 -16.82
C GLY A 92 10.73 -9.92 -16.84
N VAL A 93 10.95 -9.19 -15.75
CA VAL A 93 10.41 -7.84 -15.49
C VAL A 93 10.79 -6.84 -16.59
N GLN A 94 12.03 -6.90 -17.06
CA GLN A 94 12.57 -5.98 -18.05
C GLN A 94 11.76 -6.00 -19.36
N ASN A 95 11.31 -7.17 -19.82
CA ASN A 95 10.50 -7.27 -21.03
C ASN A 95 9.12 -6.62 -20.87
N ALA A 96 8.47 -6.75 -19.71
CA ALA A 96 7.20 -6.06 -19.43
C ALA A 96 7.40 -4.53 -19.34
N THR A 97 8.49 -4.07 -18.72
CA THR A 97 8.83 -2.64 -18.64
C THR A 97 9.05 -2.04 -20.03
N LEU A 98 9.77 -2.76 -20.90
CA LEU A 98 10.06 -2.33 -22.27
C LEU A 98 8.81 -2.37 -23.17
N SER A 99 7.97 -3.41 -23.07
CA SER A 99 6.78 -3.59 -23.92
C SER A 99 5.62 -2.64 -23.60
N HIS A 100 5.58 -2.07 -22.39
CA HIS A 100 4.49 -1.19 -21.94
C HIS A 100 4.93 0.24 -21.60
N HIS A 101 6.18 0.61 -21.96
CA HIS A 101 6.76 1.93 -21.68
C HIS A 101 6.56 2.36 -20.22
N LEU A 102 6.80 1.42 -19.30
CA LEU A 102 6.71 1.67 -17.86
C LEU A 102 7.95 2.46 -17.38
N PRO A 103 7.85 3.20 -16.25
CA PRO A 103 9.02 3.67 -15.53
C PRO A 103 9.93 2.48 -15.13
N ASP A 104 11.18 2.79 -14.80
CA ASP A 104 12.05 1.78 -14.16
C ASP A 104 11.38 1.28 -12.86
N PRO A 105 11.47 -0.03 -12.51
CA PRO A 105 10.85 -0.55 -11.29
C PRO A 105 11.20 0.20 -10.00
N ALA A 106 12.42 0.74 -9.85
CA ALA A 106 12.78 1.57 -8.70
C ALA A 106 12.00 2.89 -8.69
N VAL A 107 11.99 3.61 -9.82
CA VAL A 107 11.20 4.84 -10.01
C VAL A 107 9.71 4.58 -9.82
N ALA A 108 9.19 3.43 -10.27
CA ALA A 108 7.80 3.03 -10.08
C ALA A 108 7.44 2.90 -8.59
N VAL A 109 8.34 2.35 -7.77
CA VAL A 109 8.17 2.31 -6.31
C VAL A 109 8.24 3.70 -5.69
N ARG A 110 9.19 4.56 -6.12
CA ARG A 110 9.26 5.95 -5.65
C ARG A 110 7.97 6.71 -5.96
N ASN A 111 7.44 6.61 -7.18
CA ASN A 111 6.16 7.20 -7.59
C ASN A 111 4.99 6.72 -6.72
N LEU A 112 4.92 5.42 -6.44
CA LEU A 112 3.87 4.84 -5.59
C LEU A 112 3.94 5.36 -4.15
N LEU A 113 5.14 5.57 -3.60
CA LEU A 113 5.35 6.13 -2.26
C LEU A 113 5.03 7.62 -2.17
N GLU A 114 5.29 8.41 -3.21
CA GLU A 114 4.80 9.78 -3.28
C GLU A 114 3.28 9.83 -3.38
N HIS A 115 2.67 8.90 -4.11
CA HIS A 115 1.23 8.90 -4.33
C HIS A 115 0.40 8.40 -3.14
N ALA A 116 0.79 7.29 -2.52
CA ALA A 116 0.06 6.72 -1.40
C ALA A 116 0.32 7.49 -0.10
N ARG A 117 -0.72 7.98 0.57
CA ARG A 117 -0.62 8.67 1.87
C ARG A 117 -0.69 7.73 3.08
N PHE A 118 -1.21 6.53 2.88
CA PHE A 118 -1.46 5.53 3.92
C PHE A 118 -0.93 4.16 3.52
N ALA A 119 -0.62 3.34 4.52
CA ALA A 119 -0.03 2.03 4.34
C ALA A 119 -0.43 1.06 5.45
N HIS A 120 -0.18 -0.22 5.22
CA HIS A 120 -0.34 -1.28 6.22
C HIS A 120 1.03 -1.64 6.82
N LEU A 121 1.26 -1.21 8.05
CA LEU A 121 2.46 -1.50 8.82
C LEU A 121 2.28 -2.78 9.62
N SER A 122 3.11 -3.78 9.36
CA SER A 122 3.18 -5.02 10.15
C SER A 122 4.35 -4.97 11.13
N THR A 123 4.07 -5.30 12.39
CA THR A 123 5.02 -5.32 13.52
C THR A 123 4.90 -6.65 14.29
N ILE A 124 5.86 -6.97 15.15
CA ILE A 124 5.80 -8.18 16.00
C ILE A 124 5.25 -7.84 17.38
N MET A 125 4.21 -8.54 17.82
CA MET A 125 3.59 -8.30 19.14
C MET A 125 4.56 -8.51 20.30
N SER A 126 4.82 -7.46 21.07
CA SER A 126 5.74 -7.50 22.21
C SER A 126 5.18 -8.26 23.42
N ARG A 127 6.04 -8.52 24.43
CA ARG A 127 5.67 -9.22 25.68
C ARG A 127 4.56 -8.49 26.46
N MET A 128 4.41 -7.19 26.29
CA MET A 128 3.49 -6.34 27.07
C MET A 128 2.02 -6.74 26.86
N HIS A 129 1.71 -7.39 25.73
CA HIS A 129 0.39 -7.95 25.43
C HIS A 129 0.41 -9.48 25.66
N HIS A 130 0.42 -9.88 26.94
CA HIS A 130 0.79 -11.20 27.46
C HIS A 130 0.11 -12.46 26.85
N ARG A 131 -0.89 -12.33 25.97
CA ARG A 131 -1.59 -13.45 25.30
C ARG A 131 -1.26 -13.61 23.81
N ARG A 132 -0.53 -12.67 23.20
CA ARG A 132 -0.27 -12.63 21.75
C ARG A 132 1.19 -12.33 21.38
N ARG A 133 2.12 -12.39 22.34
CA ARG A 133 3.57 -12.21 22.09
C ARG A 133 4.02 -13.04 20.87
N GLY A 134 4.75 -12.42 19.94
CA GLY A 134 5.30 -13.08 18.75
C GLY A 134 4.33 -13.26 17.59
N TYR A 135 3.05 -12.90 17.74
CA TYR A 135 2.13 -12.82 16.60
C TYR A 135 2.49 -11.60 15.72
N PRO A 136 2.34 -11.69 14.39
CA PRO A 136 2.34 -10.50 13.54
C PRO A 136 1.12 -9.64 13.85
N TYR A 137 1.30 -8.32 13.85
CA TYR A 137 0.27 -7.32 14.07
C TYR A 137 0.30 -6.29 12.94
N GLY A 138 -0.69 -6.37 12.06
CA GLY A 138 -0.96 -5.37 11.03
C GLY A 138 -1.74 -4.19 11.61
N SER A 139 -1.30 -2.98 11.27
CA SER A 139 -1.98 -1.73 11.60
C SER A 139 -2.01 -0.80 10.37
N PHE A 140 -2.95 0.14 10.35
CA PHE A 140 -3.04 1.15 9.31
C PHE A 140 -2.34 2.42 9.81
N VAL A 141 -1.43 2.98 9.01
CA VAL A 141 -0.62 4.15 9.35
C VAL A 141 -0.58 5.13 8.18
N ASP A 142 -0.44 6.41 8.50
CA ASP A 142 -0.01 7.47 7.60
C ASP A 142 1.52 7.53 7.52
N PHE A 143 2.05 7.88 6.34
CA PHE A 143 3.50 7.96 6.13
C PHE A 143 3.87 9.00 5.06
N ALA A 144 5.09 9.53 5.15
CA ALA A 144 5.73 10.33 4.12
C ALA A 144 7.14 9.77 3.83
N PRO A 145 7.50 9.44 2.58
CA PRO A 145 8.89 9.13 2.25
C PRO A 145 9.77 10.36 2.42
N ASP A 146 11.04 10.17 2.75
CA ASP A 146 12.07 11.20 2.63
C ASP A 146 12.67 11.25 1.21
N ALA A 147 13.72 12.06 1.04
CA ALA A 147 14.41 12.23 -0.25
C ALA A 147 15.03 10.93 -0.80
N GLN A 148 15.47 10.01 0.07
CA GLN A 148 15.97 8.68 -0.31
C GLN A 148 14.82 7.67 -0.46
N GLY A 149 13.66 7.95 0.14
CA GLY A 149 12.43 7.17 0.03
C GLY A 149 11.99 6.51 1.34
N HIS A 150 12.80 6.59 2.39
CA HIS A 150 12.54 5.92 3.65
C HIS A 150 11.26 6.47 4.28
N PRO A 151 10.27 5.60 4.60
CA PRO A 151 9.04 6.03 5.25
C PRO A 151 9.29 6.67 6.62
N ILE A 152 8.86 7.93 6.76
CA ILE A 152 8.66 8.64 8.02
C ILE A 152 7.20 8.45 8.46
N PHE A 153 7.01 8.10 9.73
CA PHE A 153 5.72 7.89 10.39
C PHE A 153 5.53 8.87 11.54
N SER A 154 4.29 9.28 11.82
CA SER A 154 3.93 10.02 13.04
C SER A 154 3.17 9.09 13.98
N LEU A 155 3.82 8.59 15.04
CA LEU A 155 3.29 7.50 15.86
C LEU A 155 2.98 7.97 17.29
N SER A 156 1.82 7.54 17.81
CA SER A 156 1.46 7.82 19.20
C SER A 156 2.18 6.84 20.15
N PRO A 157 2.78 7.30 21.27
CA PRO A 157 3.35 6.42 22.30
C PRO A 157 2.34 5.43 22.93
N LEU A 158 1.04 5.67 22.77
CA LEU A 158 -0.02 4.81 23.26
C LEU A 158 -0.38 3.66 22.30
N ALA A 159 0.01 3.74 21.02
CA ALA A 159 -0.38 2.78 20.01
C ALA A 159 0.41 1.45 20.11
N ILE A 160 -0.23 0.35 19.72
CA ILE A 160 0.34 -1.00 19.82
C ILE A 160 1.57 -1.14 18.90
N HIS A 161 1.51 -0.61 17.66
CA HIS A 161 2.67 -0.65 16.75
C HIS A 161 3.89 0.06 17.33
N THR A 162 3.72 1.21 18.01
CA THR A 162 4.83 1.98 18.60
C THR A 162 5.53 1.18 19.69
N ARG A 163 4.75 0.52 20.56
CA ARG A 163 5.26 -0.35 21.62
C ARG A 163 5.86 -1.66 21.11
N ASN A 164 5.41 -2.12 19.94
CA ASN A 164 6.04 -3.24 19.25
C ASN A 164 7.39 -2.83 18.66
N ILE A 165 7.45 -1.72 17.91
CA ILE A 165 8.67 -1.14 17.34
C ILE A 165 9.75 -0.90 18.41
N LEU A 166 9.38 -0.30 19.55
CA LEU A 166 10.30 -0.05 20.66
C LEU A 166 10.84 -1.33 21.34
N ALA A 167 10.27 -2.51 21.04
CA ALA A 167 10.70 -3.80 21.56
C ALA A 167 11.36 -4.70 20.49
N ASP A 168 11.00 -4.53 19.22
CA ASP A 168 11.55 -5.20 18.04
C ASP A 168 11.33 -4.28 16.83
N PRO A 169 12.39 -3.64 16.27
CA PRO A 169 12.24 -2.62 15.24
C PRO A 169 11.83 -3.20 13.88
N ARG A 170 11.95 -4.52 13.69
CA ARG A 170 11.72 -5.21 12.42
C ARG A 170 10.26 -5.11 12.00
N CYS A 171 10.05 -4.44 10.87
CA CYS A 171 8.74 -4.15 10.30
C CYS A 171 8.66 -4.54 8.83
N SER A 172 7.43 -4.65 8.32
CA SER A 172 7.19 -4.58 6.88
C SER A 172 6.06 -3.59 6.58
N LEU A 173 6.27 -2.71 5.62
CA LEU A 173 5.30 -1.72 5.18
C LEU A 173 4.71 -2.10 3.81
N LEU A 174 3.44 -2.48 3.77
CA LEU A 174 2.70 -2.68 2.54
C LEU A 174 2.02 -1.38 2.10
N VAL A 175 2.44 -0.86 0.95
CA VAL A 175 1.89 0.33 0.30
C VAL A 175 1.17 -0.11 -0.97
N GLN A 176 -0.02 0.45 -1.23
CA GLN A 176 -0.88 0.10 -2.37
C GLN A 176 -1.37 1.36 -3.07
N ASN A 177 -1.66 1.27 -4.37
CA ASN A 177 -2.24 2.38 -5.11
C ASN A 177 -3.60 2.78 -4.49
N PRO A 178 -3.81 4.04 -4.04
CA PRO A 178 -5.05 4.46 -3.41
C PRO A 178 -6.29 4.39 -4.34
N GLY A 179 -7.47 4.55 -3.75
CA GLY A 179 -8.74 4.71 -4.47
C GLY A 179 -9.48 3.42 -4.84
N TRP A 180 -8.84 2.25 -4.88
CA TRP A 180 -9.54 0.96 -4.90
C TRP A 180 -8.66 -0.23 -4.46
N THR A 181 -9.28 -1.37 -4.19
CA THR A 181 -8.61 -2.62 -3.80
C THR A 181 -8.82 -3.71 -4.83
N GLY A 182 -7.72 -4.29 -5.33
CA GLY A 182 -7.76 -5.38 -6.30
C GLY A 182 -6.38 -5.98 -6.56
N LEU A 183 -6.33 -7.26 -6.97
CA LEU A 183 -5.05 -7.96 -7.19
C LEU A 183 -4.22 -7.38 -8.35
N ALA A 184 -4.87 -6.68 -9.28
CA ALA A 184 -4.24 -5.97 -10.40
C ALA A 184 -3.51 -4.68 -9.98
N ASN A 185 -3.73 -4.16 -8.76
CA ASN A 185 -3.11 -2.91 -8.34
C ASN A 185 -1.62 -3.03 -8.05
N ALA A 186 -0.93 -1.97 -8.46
CA ALA A 186 0.43 -1.67 -8.04
C ALA A 186 0.50 -1.65 -6.49
N ARG A 187 1.50 -2.34 -5.95
CA ARG A 187 1.78 -2.44 -4.52
C ARG A 187 3.26 -2.74 -4.29
N VAL A 188 3.81 -2.23 -3.20
CA VAL A 188 5.16 -2.55 -2.74
C VAL A 188 5.10 -2.99 -1.28
N THR A 189 5.93 -3.97 -0.92
CA THR A 189 6.26 -4.28 0.47
C THR A 189 7.72 -3.91 0.72
N LEU A 190 7.94 -2.94 1.60
CA LEU A 190 9.25 -2.60 2.12
C LEU A 190 9.49 -3.43 3.39
N PHE A 191 10.66 -4.04 3.51
CA PHE A 191 11.11 -4.72 4.73
C PHE A 191 12.24 -3.89 5.35
N GLY A 192 12.23 -3.73 6.67
CA GLY A 192 13.19 -2.83 7.31
C GLY A 192 13.00 -2.60 8.80
N ASP A 193 13.96 -1.92 9.40
CA ASP A 193 13.98 -1.58 10.82
C ASP A 193 13.50 -0.15 11.06
N VAL A 194 12.46 -0.01 11.89
CA VAL A 194 11.86 1.29 12.22
C VAL A 194 12.38 1.76 13.57
N HIS A 195 12.89 2.99 13.62
CA HIS A 195 13.44 3.61 14.82
C HIS A 195 12.79 4.96 15.10
N ARG A 196 12.69 5.35 16.38
CA ARG A 196 12.33 6.73 16.77
C ARG A 196 13.48 7.64 16.34
N LEU A 197 13.16 8.71 15.62
CA LEU A 197 14.16 9.71 15.26
C LEU A 197 14.67 10.43 16.51
N SER A 198 15.92 10.91 16.46
CA SER A 198 16.48 11.72 17.55
C SER A 198 15.66 13.00 17.77
N ASP A 199 15.73 13.60 18.96
CA ASP A 199 14.97 14.82 19.27
C ASP A 199 15.34 16.00 18.34
N GLU A 200 16.58 16.03 17.83
CA GLU A 200 17.07 16.99 16.82
C GLU A 200 16.43 16.79 15.44
N GLN A 201 16.04 15.56 15.09
CA GLN A 201 15.45 15.22 13.80
C GLN A 201 13.91 15.35 13.78
N GLN A 202 13.26 15.54 14.93
CA GLN A 202 11.79 15.61 15.02
C GLN A 202 11.19 16.77 14.21
N GLU A 203 11.83 17.95 14.21
CA GLU A 203 11.34 19.12 13.46
C GLU A 203 11.51 18.94 11.93
N TRP A 204 12.64 18.39 11.50
CA TRP A 204 12.87 18.02 10.09
C TRP A 204 11.83 17.01 9.58
N ALA A 205 11.53 15.99 10.39
CA ALA A 205 10.53 14.97 10.08
C ALA A 205 9.12 15.54 10.05
N HIS A 206 8.79 16.45 10.98
CA HIS A 206 7.54 17.19 10.99
C HIS A 206 7.33 17.95 9.66
N HIS A 207 8.34 18.68 9.20
CA HIS A 207 8.24 19.41 7.93
C HIS A 207 7.98 18.49 6.73
N HIS A 208 8.71 17.37 6.61
CA HIS A 208 8.49 16.38 5.53
C HIS A 208 7.08 15.78 5.59
N PHE A 209 6.64 15.39 6.78
CA PHE A 209 5.33 14.77 6.99
C PHE A 209 4.18 15.76 6.70
N MET A 210 4.28 17.01 7.17
CA MET A 210 3.30 18.06 6.90
C MET A 210 3.21 18.44 5.42
N ALA A 211 4.35 18.47 4.70
CA ALA A 211 4.39 18.78 3.27
C ALA A 211 3.51 17.83 2.44
N LYS A 212 3.49 16.55 2.81
CA LYS A 212 2.64 15.52 2.17
C LYS A 212 1.19 15.52 2.69
N HIS A 213 0.97 15.76 3.99
CA HIS A 213 -0.35 15.55 4.59
C HIS A 213 -1.29 16.76 4.63
N GLN A 214 -0.75 18.00 4.62
CA GLN A 214 -1.39 19.33 4.41
C GLN A 214 -2.72 19.71 5.13
N GLN A 215 -3.45 18.76 5.74
CA GLN A 215 -4.71 18.96 6.47
C GLN A 215 -4.54 18.85 8.00
N ALA A 216 -3.31 18.61 8.45
CA ALA A 216 -2.92 18.43 9.84
C ALA A 216 -2.92 19.73 10.69
N ALA A 217 -3.16 20.89 10.07
CA ALA A 217 -3.00 22.21 10.69
C ALA A 217 -3.98 22.54 11.86
N SER A 218 -4.89 21.63 12.23
CA SER A 218 -5.97 21.89 13.20
C SER A 218 -5.92 21.05 14.49
N GLN A 219 -4.98 20.11 14.67
CA GLN A 219 -4.92 19.29 15.89
C GLN A 219 -3.53 19.34 16.53
N GLN A 220 -3.41 20.07 17.65
CA GLN A 220 -2.29 20.05 18.62
C GLN A 220 -1.48 18.72 18.67
N TRP A 221 -0.44 18.60 17.83
CA TRP A 221 0.40 17.40 17.65
C TRP A 221 1.35 17.08 18.82
N ARG A 222 1.10 17.62 20.02
CA ARG A 222 2.05 17.61 21.15
C ARG A 222 2.35 16.23 21.78
N ASN A 223 1.76 15.15 21.28
CA ASN A 223 1.79 13.80 21.87
C ASN A 223 2.16 12.70 20.85
N PHE A 224 2.83 13.05 19.75
CA PHE A 224 3.30 12.10 18.73
C PHE A 224 4.81 12.27 18.53
N ASP A 225 5.50 11.15 18.33
CA ASP A 225 6.91 11.11 17.98
C ASP A 225 7.04 10.68 16.50
N TYR A 226 8.03 11.23 15.80
CA TYR A 226 8.40 10.78 14.47
C TYR A 226 9.35 9.59 14.51
N PHE A 227 9.04 8.61 13.67
CA PHE A 227 9.82 7.40 13.45
C PHE A 227 10.20 7.31 11.97
N ARG A 228 11.34 6.68 11.66
CA ARG A 228 11.80 6.43 10.29
C ARG A 228 12.09 4.93 10.14
N MET A 229 11.78 4.35 8.98
CA MET A 229 12.35 3.07 8.56
C MET A 229 13.81 3.32 8.19
N GLU A 230 14.69 3.27 9.19
CA GLU A 230 16.09 3.71 9.07
C GLU A 230 16.89 2.83 8.12
N VAL A 231 16.65 1.52 8.18
CA VAL A 231 17.24 0.52 7.29
C VAL A 231 16.11 -0.10 6.47
N ILE A 232 16.24 -0.11 5.14
CA ILE A 232 15.43 -0.94 4.24
C ILE A 232 16.29 -2.15 3.89
N SER A 233 15.84 -3.37 4.24
CA SER A 233 16.57 -4.61 3.92
C SER A 233 16.23 -5.10 2.52
N ASP A 234 14.96 -5.05 2.15
CA ASP A 234 14.44 -5.61 0.91
C ASP A 234 13.19 -4.85 0.43
N ILE A 235 12.96 -4.89 -0.88
CA ILE A 235 11.82 -4.24 -1.53
C ILE A 235 11.18 -5.23 -2.49
N TYR A 236 9.93 -5.61 -2.21
CA TYR A 236 9.16 -6.49 -3.09
C TYR A 236 8.04 -5.72 -3.78
N PHE A 237 8.17 -5.51 -5.09
CA PHE A 237 7.26 -4.72 -5.91
C PHE A 237 6.40 -5.60 -6.83
N ILE A 238 5.11 -5.27 -6.90
CA ILE A 238 4.16 -5.81 -7.87
C ILE A 238 3.54 -4.61 -8.56
N GLY A 239 3.93 -4.33 -9.81
CA GLY A 239 3.59 -3.08 -10.51
C GLY A 239 2.25 -3.07 -11.25
N GLY A 240 1.43 -4.12 -11.11
CA GLY A 240 0.37 -4.42 -12.09
C GLY A 240 0.95 -5.05 -13.36
N PHE A 241 0.11 -5.35 -14.35
CA PHE A 241 0.52 -5.83 -15.69
C PHE A 241 1.48 -7.05 -15.75
N GLY A 242 1.55 -7.86 -14.69
CA GLY A 242 2.49 -9.00 -14.61
C GLY A 242 3.90 -8.63 -14.12
N THR A 243 4.17 -7.35 -13.86
CA THR A 243 5.43 -6.88 -13.25
C THR A 243 5.50 -7.33 -11.80
N VAL A 244 6.44 -8.22 -11.49
CA VAL A 244 6.76 -8.71 -10.14
C VAL A 244 8.28 -8.73 -9.97
N ALA A 245 8.81 -7.92 -9.06
CA ALA A 245 10.24 -7.67 -8.93
C ALA A 245 10.68 -7.59 -7.47
N TRP A 246 11.85 -8.13 -7.17
CA TRP A 246 12.66 -7.64 -6.05
C TRP A 246 13.47 -6.44 -6.57
N ILE A 247 13.50 -5.35 -5.81
CA ILE A 247 14.22 -4.12 -6.18
C ILE A 247 15.48 -4.03 -5.33
N ASP A 248 16.61 -3.74 -5.96
CA ASP A 248 17.86 -3.43 -5.24
C ASP A 248 17.69 -2.13 -4.45
N VAL A 249 18.09 -2.16 -3.18
CA VAL A 249 17.90 -1.02 -2.26
C VAL A 249 18.73 0.19 -2.69
N ASN A 250 19.96 -0.01 -3.17
CA ASN A 250 20.81 1.11 -3.63
C ASN A 250 20.21 1.78 -4.87
N SER A 251 19.73 1.00 -5.84
CA SER A 251 19.03 1.49 -7.03
C SER A 251 17.73 2.23 -6.67
N TYR A 252 17.08 1.86 -5.57
CA TYR A 252 15.89 2.53 -5.07
C TYR A 252 16.21 3.85 -4.35
N GLU A 253 17.22 3.86 -3.47
CA GLU A 253 17.66 5.06 -2.74
C GLU A 253 18.24 6.14 -3.68
N GLN A 254 18.86 5.71 -4.80
CA GLN A 254 19.36 6.60 -5.85
C GLN A 254 18.28 7.04 -6.85
N ALA A 255 17.10 6.42 -6.84
CA ALA A 255 16.00 6.79 -7.73
C ALA A 255 15.22 7.98 -7.17
N GLU A 256 15.02 9.01 -8.00
CA GLU A 256 14.04 10.05 -7.73
C GLU A 256 12.64 9.65 -8.22
N PRO A 257 11.57 10.13 -7.56
CA PRO A 257 10.23 10.13 -8.14
C PRO A 257 10.20 10.89 -9.47
N ASP A 258 9.37 10.42 -10.39
CA ASP A 258 9.07 11.07 -11.66
C ASP A 258 8.60 12.52 -11.47
N VAL A 259 9.02 13.40 -12.38
CA VAL A 259 8.75 14.85 -12.33
C VAL A 259 7.25 15.20 -12.23
N ILE A 260 6.36 14.34 -12.75
CA ILE A 260 4.92 14.50 -12.62
C ILE A 260 4.43 13.96 -11.27
N ALA A 261 4.95 12.82 -10.81
CA ALA A 261 4.55 12.20 -9.54
C ALA A 261 4.96 13.03 -8.31
N LYS A 262 6.11 13.72 -8.39
CA LYS A 262 6.75 14.51 -7.31
C LYS A 262 5.91 15.68 -6.78
N HIS A 263 4.89 16.14 -7.50
CA HIS A 263 4.15 17.37 -7.19
C HIS A 263 2.62 17.19 -7.09
N GLY A 264 2.14 16.76 -5.92
CA GLY A 264 0.71 16.81 -5.60
C GLY A 264 -0.13 15.81 -6.40
N SER A 265 0.35 14.57 -6.50
CA SER A 265 -0.27 13.44 -7.22
C SER A 265 -1.79 13.28 -7.00
N GLU A 266 -2.31 13.50 -5.77
CA GLU A 266 -3.76 13.48 -5.48
C GLU A 266 -4.52 14.59 -6.25
N LYS A 267 -3.97 15.81 -6.29
CA LYS A 267 -4.53 16.92 -7.06
C LYS A 267 -4.40 16.66 -8.56
N ILE A 268 -3.25 16.16 -9.03
CA ILE A 268 -3.01 15.77 -10.42
C ILE A 268 -4.05 14.76 -10.89
N LEU A 269 -4.24 13.64 -10.18
CA LEU A 269 -5.25 12.64 -10.56
C LEU A 269 -6.67 13.19 -10.46
N LYS A 270 -6.99 14.04 -9.49
CA LYS A 270 -8.29 14.69 -9.40
C LYS A 270 -8.57 15.59 -10.61
N ASP A 271 -7.61 16.43 -10.98
CA ASP A 271 -7.71 17.35 -12.11
C ASP A 271 -7.79 16.59 -13.45
N LEU A 272 -7.02 15.50 -13.61
CA LEU A 272 -7.12 14.58 -14.75
C LEU A 272 -8.49 13.93 -14.85
N ASN A 273 -8.98 13.33 -13.75
CA ASN A 273 -10.27 12.64 -13.75
C ASN A 273 -11.43 13.61 -14.03
N ASN A 274 -11.40 14.82 -13.45
CA ASN A 274 -12.38 15.87 -13.74
C ASN A 274 -12.38 16.32 -15.21
N THR A 275 -11.23 16.30 -15.88
CA THR A 275 -11.07 16.77 -17.27
C THR A 275 -11.41 15.68 -18.29
N PHE A 276 -10.95 14.45 -18.05
CA PHE A 276 -10.88 13.42 -19.09
C PHE A 276 -11.78 12.20 -18.86
N SER A 277 -12.27 11.91 -17.64
CA SER A 277 -13.01 10.65 -17.38
C SER A 277 -14.27 10.50 -18.25
N GLU A 278 -15.05 11.57 -18.43
CA GLU A 278 -16.24 11.51 -19.30
C GLU A 278 -15.90 11.37 -20.78
N HIS A 279 -14.79 11.95 -21.25
CA HIS A 279 -14.32 11.78 -22.63
C HIS A 279 -13.84 10.35 -22.87
N LEU A 280 -13.02 9.84 -21.95
CA LEU A 280 -12.51 8.48 -21.93
C LEU A 280 -13.63 7.44 -21.87
N ARG A 281 -14.61 7.62 -20.96
CA ARG A 281 -15.80 6.75 -20.83
C ARG A 281 -16.61 6.73 -22.12
N LYS A 282 -16.87 7.88 -22.75
CA LYS A 282 -17.58 7.96 -24.04
C LYS A 282 -16.82 7.27 -25.17
N ALA A 283 -15.50 7.49 -25.28
CA ALA A 283 -14.67 6.85 -26.30
C ALA A 283 -14.67 5.32 -26.16
N LEU A 284 -14.49 4.81 -24.94
CA LEU A 284 -14.60 3.38 -24.62
C LEU A 284 -16.00 2.81 -24.91
N SER A 285 -17.05 3.54 -24.54
CA SER A 285 -18.45 3.13 -24.67
C SER A 285 -18.90 2.93 -26.12
N SER A 286 -18.14 3.46 -27.09
CA SER A 286 -18.38 3.24 -28.52
C SER A 286 -18.02 1.82 -29.00
N LYS A 287 -17.14 1.11 -28.28
CA LYS A 287 -16.67 -0.24 -28.62
C LYS A 287 -17.13 -1.30 -27.61
N PHE A 288 -17.21 -0.98 -26.32
CA PHE A 288 -17.54 -1.94 -25.25
C PHE A 288 -18.45 -1.31 -24.17
N PRO A 289 -19.31 -2.08 -23.49
CA PRO A 289 -20.02 -1.57 -22.32
C PRO A 289 -19.01 -1.21 -21.21
N VAL A 290 -19.04 0.04 -20.76
CA VAL A 290 -18.17 0.55 -19.70
C VAL A 290 -18.98 1.40 -18.72
N ASP A 291 -18.91 1.03 -17.44
CA ASP A 291 -19.66 1.72 -16.39
C ASP A 291 -18.88 2.91 -15.80
N ASP A 292 -17.55 2.77 -15.71
CA ASP A 292 -16.64 3.75 -15.11
C ASP A 292 -15.26 3.66 -15.76
N ALA A 293 -14.58 4.81 -15.89
CA ALA A 293 -13.23 4.91 -16.45
C ALA A 293 -12.47 6.06 -15.78
N SER A 294 -11.39 5.74 -15.07
CA SER A 294 -10.66 6.69 -14.21
C SER A 294 -9.14 6.51 -14.29
N PHE A 295 -8.41 7.61 -14.35
CA PHE A 295 -6.95 7.64 -14.18
C PHE A 295 -6.57 7.29 -12.73
N ILE A 296 -5.65 6.34 -12.56
CA ILE A 296 -5.17 5.84 -11.26
C ILE A 296 -3.66 6.02 -11.05
N SER A 297 -2.92 6.45 -12.06
CA SER A 297 -1.52 6.86 -11.98
C SER A 297 -1.18 7.76 -13.18
N ILE A 298 -0.08 8.51 -13.09
CA ILE A 298 0.54 9.19 -14.23
C ILE A 298 2.04 9.39 -13.95
N ASP A 299 2.85 9.28 -15.00
CA ASP A 299 4.30 9.51 -15.03
C ASP A 299 4.69 10.09 -16.40
N SER A 300 5.95 10.52 -16.57
CA SER A 300 6.48 11.13 -17.80
C SER A 300 6.36 10.27 -19.06
N LYS A 301 6.07 8.96 -18.93
CA LYS A 301 5.93 8.03 -20.07
C LYS A 301 4.48 7.65 -20.36
N GLY A 302 3.53 8.00 -19.50
CA GLY A 302 2.12 7.65 -19.70
C GLY A 302 1.27 7.71 -18.44
N ALA A 303 0.02 7.25 -18.56
CA ALA A 303 -0.94 7.22 -17.47
C ALA A 303 -1.69 5.87 -17.41
N ASP A 304 -1.88 5.32 -16.20
CA ASP A 304 -2.68 4.10 -16.04
C ASP A 304 -4.15 4.45 -15.80
N VAL A 305 -5.02 3.81 -16.58
CA VAL A 305 -6.48 3.96 -16.53
C VAL A 305 -7.10 2.67 -16.03
N ARG A 306 -7.96 2.78 -15.02
CA ARG A 306 -8.88 1.73 -14.58
C ARG A 306 -10.18 1.86 -15.36
N VAL A 307 -10.66 0.77 -15.94
CA VAL A 307 -11.96 0.64 -16.60
C VAL A 307 -12.78 -0.43 -15.87
N ARG A 308 -14.03 -0.13 -15.54
CA ARG A 308 -14.96 -1.04 -14.85
C ARG A 308 -16.08 -1.49 -15.80
N GLN A 309 -16.32 -2.79 -15.83
CA GLN A 309 -17.35 -3.44 -16.64
C GLN A 309 -18.13 -4.41 -15.75
N GLY A 310 -19.28 -3.97 -15.24
CA GLY A 310 -20.01 -4.67 -14.19
C GLY A 310 -19.15 -4.85 -12.93
N ALA A 311 -18.86 -6.11 -12.60
CA ALA A 311 -18.01 -6.52 -11.48
C ALA A 311 -16.51 -6.66 -11.83
N GLN A 312 -16.14 -6.53 -13.12
CA GLN A 312 -14.75 -6.66 -13.55
C GLN A 312 -14.05 -5.30 -13.59
N TYR A 313 -12.77 -5.30 -13.23
CA TYR A 313 -11.88 -4.13 -13.27
C TYR A 313 -10.65 -4.48 -14.10
N ASN A 314 -10.47 -3.77 -15.21
CA ASN A 314 -9.27 -3.86 -16.04
C ASN A 314 -8.45 -2.59 -15.83
N VAL A 315 -7.13 -2.73 -15.76
CA VAL A 315 -6.20 -1.59 -15.78
C VAL A 315 -5.48 -1.61 -17.12
N ARG A 316 -5.35 -0.45 -17.77
CA ARG A 316 -4.62 -0.31 -19.02
C ARG A 316 -3.80 0.97 -19.03
N ARG A 317 -2.55 0.87 -19.48
CA ARG A 317 -1.63 1.99 -19.62
C ARG A 317 -1.83 2.69 -20.96
N LEU A 318 -1.91 4.02 -20.91
CA LEU A 318 -1.88 4.91 -22.06
C LEU A 318 -0.46 5.49 -22.14
N SER A 319 0.35 5.04 -23.10
CA SER A 319 1.73 5.52 -23.28
C SER A 319 1.76 6.81 -24.09
N PHE A 320 2.66 7.73 -23.74
CA PHE A 320 2.96 8.92 -24.55
C PHE A 320 3.90 8.56 -25.71
N CYS A 321 3.83 9.33 -26.80
CA CYS A 321 4.70 9.16 -27.96
C CYS A 321 6.17 9.46 -27.60
N LYS A 322 7.11 8.69 -28.15
CA LYS A 322 8.53 8.77 -27.76
C LYS A 322 9.21 10.09 -28.13
N GLU A 323 8.67 10.84 -29.09
CA GLU A 323 9.19 12.14 -29.52
C GLU A 323 8.82 13.29 -28.58
N GLU A 324 7.82 13.11 -27.70
CA GLU A 324 7.37 14.15 -26.76
C GLU A 324 7.93 13.89 -25.35
N SER A 325 8.98 14.61 -24.98
CA SER A 325 9.49 14.63 -23.59
C SER A 325 8.51 15.35 -22.67
N VAL A 326 7.71 14.57 -21.92
CA VAL A 326 6.74 15.12 -20.96
C VAL A 326 7.43 15.41 -19.63
N GLU A 327 7.83 16.67 -19.44
CA GLU A 327 8.58 17.16 -18.28
C GLU A 327 7.68 17.82 -17.22
N ASN A 328 6.42 18.12 -17.55
CA ASN A 328 5.48 18.74 -16.62
C ASN A 328 4.01 18.34 -16.87
N PHE A 329 3.16 18.68 -15.89
CA PHE A 329 1.74 18.30 -15.90
C PHE A 329 0.91 18.94 -17.03
N GLU A 330 1.28 20.13 -17.53
CA GLU A 330 0.56 20.75 -18.66
C GLU A 330 0.87 20.04 -19.97
N GLN A 331 2.14 19.67 -20.21
CA GLN A 331 2.52 18.81 -21.33
C GLN A 331 1.82 17.44 -21.24
N ALA A 332 1.73 16.85 -20.05
CA ALA A 332 1.05 15.56 -19.86
C ALA A 332 -0.44 15.62 -20.20
N LYS A 333 -1.12 16.71 -19.84
CA LYS A 333 -2.51 16.98 -20.23
C LYS A 333 -2.64 17.22 -21.74
N ALA A 334 -1.67 17.89 -22.38
CA ALA A 334 -1.65 18.07 -23.82
C ALA A 334 -1.51 16.73 -24.57
N ALA A 335 -0.55 15.90 -24.16
CA ALA A 335 -0.32 14.55 -24.71
C ALA A 335 -1.56 13.66 -24.55
N LEU A 336 -2.18 13.62 -23.35
CA LEU A 336 -3.45 12.89 -23.14
C LEU A 336 -4.58 13.40 -24.04
N ASN A 337 -4.71 14.71 -24.22
CA ASN A 337 -5.73 15.31 -25.09
C ASN A 337 -5.48 15.00 -26.58
N PHE A 338 -4.21 14.91 -27.01
CA PHE A 338 -3.83 14.50 -28.35
C PHE A 338 -4.18 13.02 -28.60
N LEU A 339 -3.74 12.13 -27.69
CA LEU A 339 -4.03 10.69 -27.74
C LEU A 339 -5.54 10.41 -27.81
N LEU A 340 -6.31 10.99 -26.88
CA LEU A 340 -7.77 10.77 -26.80
C LEU A 340 -8.56 11.34 -28.00
N LYS A 341 -7.96 12.21 -28.82
CA LYS A 341 -8.59 12.76 -30.04
C LYS A 341 -8.21 12.01 -31.31
N ASN A 342 -6.95 11.63 -31.44
CA ASN A 342 -6.39 11.15 -32.71
C ASN A 342 -6.34 9.62 -32.80
N ASP A 343 -6.25 8.92 -31.67
CA ASP A 343 -5.92 7.50 -31.65
C ASP A 343 -7.13 6.64 -31.25
N ALA A 344 -7.98 6.40 -32.25
CA ALA A 344 -9.15 5.54 -32.13
C ALA A 344 -8.79 4.07 -31.81
N ASP A 345 -7.53 3.66 -32.05
CA ASP A 345 -7.05 2.29 -31.88
C ASP A 345 -6.44 2.01 -30.50
N ILE A 346 -6.19 3.04 -29.67
CA ILE A 346 -6.08 2.88 -28.20
C ILE A 346 -7.19 1.96 -27.68
N PHE A 347 -8.40 2.15 -28.20
CA PHE A 347 -9.58 1.41 -27.75
C PHE A 347 -9.81 0.07 -28.45
N GLY A 348 -8.96 -0.36 -29.40
CA GLY A 348 -9.19 -1.58 -30.21
C GLY A 348 -9.21 -2.90 -29.43
N ASN A 349 -8.41 -3.01 -28.37
CA ASN A 349 -8.17 -4.26 -27.61
C ASN A 349 -8.52 -4.12 -26.10
N PHE A 350 -9.66 -3.50 -25.74
CA PHE A 350 -10.09 -3.39 -24.33
C PHE A 350 -10.86 -4.62 -23.83
#